data_AF-A0A2E3ZSL5-F1
#
_entry.id   AF-A0A2E3ZSL5-F1
#
_cell.length_a   1.000
_cell.length_b   1.000
_cell.length_c   1.000
_cell.angle_alpha   90.00
_cell.angle_beta   90.00
_cell.angle_gamma   90.00
#
_symmetry.space_group_name_H-M   'P 1'
#
loop_
_entity.id
_entity.type
_entity.pdbx_description
1 polymer ?
#
loop_
_entity_poly.entity_id
_entity_poly.type
_entity_poly.pdbx_seq_one_letter_code
_entity_poly.pdbx_strand_id
1 'polypeptide(L)'
;MLYFKVINIDKMSKTKKISSLIPKIFKSFSKDSKLLELKANWDDVVGKQYSSRCYIHSLRKINKKNILTIESNASDLLELSYSSESLKKKINAYFSKEFVDVIKFKKSLQM
;
A
#
# COMPACT_ATOMS: atom_id res chain seq x y z
N MET A 1 41.80 -49.23 17.50
CA MET A 1 42.36 -48.63 16.27
C MET A 1 41.19 -48.49 15.30
N LEU A 2 40.64 -47.28 15.18
CA LEU A 2 39.27 -47.02 14.71
C LEU A 2 39.23 -46.70 13.20
N TYR A 3 38.18 -47.23 12.58
CA TYR A 3 37.81 -47.22 11.17
C TYR A 3 37.87 -45.84 10.48
N PHE A 4 38.43 -45.80 9.26
CA PHE A 4 38.29 -44.68 8.34
C PHE A 4 36.88 -44.67 7.74
N LYS A 5 36.13 -43.60 8.00
CA LYS A 5 34.79 -43.36 7.46
C LYS A 5 34.90 -42.76 6.05
N VAL A 6 34.40 -43.49 5.07
CA VAL A 6 34.23 -43.05 3.68
C VAL A 6 33.34 -41.81 3.63
N ILE A 7 33.85 -40.70 3.10
CA ILE A 7 33.08 -39.49 2.84
C ILE A 7 32.46 -39.62 1.45
N ASN A 8 31.14 -39.83 1.41
CA ASN A 8 30.36 -39.83 0.18
C ASN A 8 30.38 -38.43 -0.46
N ILE A 9 31.13 -38.28 -1.55
CA ILE A 9 31.08 -37.13 -2.45
C ILE A 9 29.96 -37.41 -3.45
N ASP A 10 28.74 -36.99 -3.15
CA ASP A 10 27.74 -36.76 -4.20
C ASP A 10 26.57 -35.91 -3.69
N LYS A 11 26.68 -34.60 -3.91
CA LYS A 11 25.51 -33.72 -3.93
C LYS A 11 25.76 -32.61 -4.94
N MET A 12 25.65 -32.98 -6.22
CA MET A 12 25.56 -32.03 -7.33
C MET A 12 24.54 -30.94 -6.98
N SER A 13 25.03 -29.70 -6.85
CA SER A 13 24.24 -28.53 -6.51
C SER A 13 23.29 -28.23 -7.67
N LYS A 14 22.02 -28.61 -7.53
CA LYS A 14 20.97 -28.14 -8.45
C LYS A 14 21.01 -26.61 -8.46
N THR A 15 21.24 -26.01 -9.63
CA THR A 15 21.12 -24.56 -9.85
C THR A 15 19.70 -24.13 -9.48
N LYS A 16 19.55 -23.56 -8.28
CA LYS A 16 18.29 -23.00 -7.82
C LYS A 16 18.00 -21.76 -8.66
N LYS A 17 16.83 -21.69 -9.31
CA LYS A 17 16.39 -20.50 -10.03
C LYS A 17 16.45 -19.30 -9.08
N ILE A 18 16.94 -18.14 -9.54
CA ILE A 18 17.03 -16.91 -8.73
C ILE A 18 15.66 -16.56 -8.13
N SER A 19 14.56 -16.87 -8.82
CA SER A 19 13.19 -16.73 -8.32
C SER A 19 12.86 -17.52 -7.04
N SER A 20 13.65 -18.55 -6.71
CA SER A 20 13.54 -19.31 -5.45
C SER A 20 14.34 -18.71 -4.29
N LEU A 21 15.26 -17.77 -4.59
CA LEU A 21 16.00 -16.98 -3.60
C LEU A 21 15.23 -15.72 -3.20
N ILE A 22 14.25 -15.28 -4.01
CA ILE A 22 13.35 -14.18 -3.66
C ILE A 22 12.52 -14.62 -2.45
N PRO A 23 12.69 -14.00 -1.26
CA PRO A 23 11.90 -14.36 -0.09
C PRO A 23 10.41 -14.27 -0.41
N LYS A 24 9.60 -15.23 0.04
CA LYS A 24 8.14 -15.23 -0.15
C LYS A 24 7.48 -13.91 0.29
N ILE A 25 8.15 -13.16 1.16
CA ILE A 25 7.81 -11.83 1.64
C ILE A 25 7.74 -10.80 0.50
N PHE A 26 8.60 -10.89 -0.53
CA PHE A 26 8.57 -9.96 -1.66
C PHE A 26 7.42 -10.22 -2.64
N LYS A 27 6.87 -11.44 -2.67
CA LYS A 27 5.72 -11.76 -3.54
C LYS A 27 4.44 -11.02 -3.13
N SER A 28 4.32 -10.58 -1.88
CA SER A 28 3.13 -9.88 -1.37
C SER A 28 3.07 -8.39 -1.74
N PHE A 29 4.19 -7.78 -2.17
CA PHE A 29 4.23 -6.36 -2.56
C PHE A 29 3.42 -6.04 -3.83
N SER A 30 2.97 -7.06 -4.56
CA SER A 30 2.12 -6.93 -5.74
C SER A 30 0.67 -6.53 -5.45
N LYS A 31 0.23 -6.51 -4.19
CA LYS A 31 -1.22 -6.54 -3.90
C LYS A 31 -2.01 -5.26 -4.18
N ASP A 32 -1.40 -4.07 -4.24
CA ASP A 32 -2.12 -2.87 -4.69
C ASP A 32 -1.17 -1.81 -5.26
N SER A 33 -0.68 -2.03 -6.49
CA SER A 33 0.20 -1.07 -7.19
C SER A 33 -0.39 0.35 -7.23
N LYS A 34 -1.70 0.48 -7.41
CA LYS A 34 -2.40 1.77 -7.46
C LYS A 34 -2.50 2.47 -6.10
N LEU A 35 -2.61 1.73 -5.00
CA LEU A 35 -2.60 2.32 -3.66
C LEU A 35 -1.20 2.85 -3.33
N LEU A 36 -0.16 2.09 -3.69
CA LEU A 36 1.22 2.53 -3.54
C LEU A 36 1.52 3.76 -4.40
N GLU A 37 1.05 3.77 -5.65
CA GLU A 37 1.14 4.92 -6.54
C GLU A 37 0.44 6.15 -5.94
N LEU A 38 -0.78 6.02 -5.44
CA LEU A 38 -1.51 7.12 -4.80
C LEU A 38 -0.78 7.62 -3.54
N LYS A 39 -0.17 6.72 -2.76
CA LYS A 39 0.64 7.10 -1.59
C LYS A 39 1.91 7.84 -1.97
N ALA A 40 2.60 7.39 -3.01
CA ALA A 40 3.84 7.99 -3.47
C ALA A 40 3.62 9.40 -4.04
N ASN A 41 2.49 9.63 -4.72
CA ASN A 41 2.17 10.91 -5.36
C ASN A 41 1.13 11.72 -4.55
N TRP A 42 0.97 11.45 -3.26
CA TRP A 42 -0.13 12.02 -2.48
C TRP A 42 -0.12 13.55 -2.49
N ASP A 43 1.05 14.16 -2.31
CA ASP A 43 1.20 15.62 -2.30
C ASP A 43 0.81 16.24 -3.65
N ASP A 44 1.25 15.63 -4.76
CA ASP A 44 0.92 16.10 -6.11
C ASP A 44 -0.57 15.93 -6.44
N VAL A 45 -1.18 14.85 -5.96
CA VAL A 45 -2.60 14.53 -6.23
C VAL A 45 -3.53 15.48 -5.51
N VAL A 46 -3.35 15.66 -4.19
CA VAL A 46 -4.31 16.45 -3.39
C VAL A 46 -3.83 17.88 -3.16
N GLY A 47 -2.53 18.14 -3.24
CA GLY A 47 -1.91 19.41 -2.92
C GLY A 47 -1.53 19.51 -1.45
N LYS A 48 -0.52 20.35 -1.19
CA LYS A 48 0.11 20.55 0.12
C LYS A 48 -0.87 20.90 1.23
N GLN A 49 -1.95 21.60 0.93
CA GLN A 49 -2.97 21.96 1.90
C GLN A 49 -3.70 20.77 2.54
N TYR A 50 -3.76 19.63 1.84
CA TYR A 50 -4.39 18.42 2.34
C TYR A 50 -3.35 17.38 2.77
N SER A 51 -2.28 17.22 2.00
CA SER A 51 -1.25 16.20 2.26
C SER A 51 -0.54 16.41 3.60
N SER A 52 -0.41 17.66 4.07
CA SER A 52 0.19 17.98 5.37
C SER A 52 -0.70 17.65 6.57
N ARG A 53 -2.01 17.43 6.34
CA ARG A 53 -3.02 17.25 7.39
C ARG A 53 -3.51 15.81 7.47
N CYS A 54 -3.47 15.10 6.35
CA CYS A 54 -4.04 13.76 6.25
C CYS A 54 -3.25 12.87 5.31
N TYR A 55 -3.35 11.56 5.53
CA TYR A 55 -2.60 10.55 4.81
C TYR A 55 -3.49 9.35 4.47
N ILE A 56 -3.11 8.62 3.43
CA ILE A 56 -3.86 7.45 2.99
C ILE A 56 -3.63 6.29 3.95
N HIS A 57 -4.69 5.81 4.57
CA HIS A 57 -4.67 4.65 5.45
C HIS A 57 -4.81 3.35 4.65
N SER A 58 -5.91 3.21 3.92
CA SER A 58 -6.20 1.99 3.14
C SER A 58 -7.15 2.23 1.99
N LEU A 59 -7.08 1.39 0.95
CA LEU A 59 -8.07 1.30 -0.12
C LEU A 59 -8.65 -0.11 -0.11
N ARG A 60 -9.97 -0.25 -0.07
CA ARG A 60 -10.65 -1.55 -0.01
C ARG A 60 -11.91 -1.54 -0.85
N LYS A 61 -12.25 -2.68 -1.45
CA LYS A 61 -13.51 -2.85 -2.18
C LYS A 61 -14.59 -3.41 -1.25
N ILE A 62 -15.69 -2.69 -1.07
CA ILE A 62 -16.85 -3.11 -0.26
C ILE A 62 -18.10 -2.91 -1.10
N ASN A 63 -18.93 -3.95 -1.25
CA ASN A 63 -20.16 -3.89 -2.05
C ASN A 63 -19.93 -3.29 -3.46
N LYS A 64 -18.89 -3.77 -4.13
CA LYS A 64 -18.42 -3.29 -5.45
C LYS A 64 -17.89 -1.85 -5.50
N LYS A 65 -17.91 -1.09 -4.39
CA LYS A 65 -17.35 0.26 -4.28
C LYS A 65 -15.94 0.26 -3.74
N ASN A 66 -15.05 1.02 -4.34
CA ASN A 66 -13.70 1.33 -3.88
C ASN A 66 -13.78 2.42 -2.80
N ILE A 67 -13.48 2.03 -1.57
CA ILE A 67 -13.52 2.88 -0.39
C ILE A 67 -12.10 3.24 -0.01
N LEU A 68 -11.76 4.53 -0.12
CA LEU A 68 -10.51 5.09 0.37
C LEU A 68 -10.69 5.56 1.81
N THR A 69 -9.88 5.04 2.71
CA THR A 69 -9.80 5.53 4.09
C THR A 69 -8.61 6.48 4.19
N ILE A 70 -8.89 7.71 4.59
CA ILE A 70 -7.90 8.75 4.89
C ILE A 70 -7.82 8.88 6.40
N GLU A 71 -6.62 8.99 6.93
CA GLU A 71 -6.37 9.19 8.35
C GLU A 71 -5.82 10.59 8.59
N SER A 72 -6.26 11.22 9.68
CA SER A 72 -5.95 12.61 10.01
C SER A 72 -6.03 12.84 11.52
N ASN A 73 -5.42 13.93 11.99
CA ASN A 73 -5.62 14.40 13.35
C ASN A 73 -7.08 14.81 13.59
N ALA A 74 -7.54 14.69 14.83
CA ALA A 74 -8.95 14.92 15.19
C ALA A 74 -9.43 16.34 14.87
N SER A 75 -8.56 17.34 15.04
CA SER A 75 -8.81 18.74 14.74
C SER A 75 -9.22 18.98 13.29
N ASP A 76 -8.70 18.18 12.36
CA ASP A 76 -8.87 18.39 10.92
C ASP A 76 -10.02 17.57 10.32
N LEU A 77 -10.54 16.57 11.04
CA LEU A 77 -11.51 15.61 10.49
C LEU A 77 -12.78 16.26 9.97
N LEU A 78 -13.30 17.27 10.67
CA LEU A 78 -14.53 17.95 10.30
C LEU A 78 -14.37 18.69 8.96
N GLU A 79 -13.32 19.50 8.85
CA GLU A 79 -13.01 20.26 7.64
C GLU A 79 -12.69 19.36 6.44
N LEU A 80 -11.93 18.29 6.69
CA LEU A 80 -11.62 17.28 5.67
C LEU A 80 -12.87 16.54 5.20
N SER A 81 -13.82 16.28 6.10
CA SER A 81 -15.10 15.65 5.73
C SER A 81 -15.92 16.53 4.78
N TYR A 82 -15.92 17.86 5.00
CA TYR A 82 -16.52 18.81 4.06
C TYR A 82 -15.77 18.86 2.71
N SER A 83 -14.47 18.60 2.72
CA SER A 83 -13.63 18.55 1.50
C SER A 83 -13.65 17.19 0.78
N SER A 84 -14.41 16.21 1.27
CA SER A 84 -14.41 14.83 0.77
C SER A 84 -14.67 14.70 -0.73
N GLU A 85 -15.66 15.44 -1.25
CA GLU A 85 -16.00 15.39 -2.67
C GLU A 85 -14.90 16.01 -3.55
N SER A 86 -14.26 17.08 -3.05
CA SER A 86 -13.12 17.72 -3.71
C SER A 86 -11.92 16.77 -3.79
N LEU A 87 -11.57 16.12 -2.67
CA LEU A 87 -10.52 15.11 -2.61
C LEU A 87 -10.81 13.94 -3.55
N LYS A 88 -12.05 13.44 -3.57
CA LYS A 88 -12.47 12.36 -4.46
C LYS A 88 -12.29 12.75 -5.93
N LYS A 89 -12.70 13.96 -6.32
CA LYS A 89 -12.52 14.48 -7.67
C LYS A 89 -11.05 14.56 -8.08
N LYS A 90 -10.19 15.10 -7.22
CA LYS A 90 -8.73 15.18 -7.48
C LYS A 90 -8.11 13.81 -7.72
N ILE A 91 -8.42 12.84 -6.86
CA ILE A 91 -7.90 11.48 -6.95
C ILE A 91 -8.39 10.79 -8.23
N ASN A 92 -9.68 10.89 -8.55
CA ASN A 92 -10.23 10.28 -9.75
C ASN A 92 -9.70 10.95 -11.04
N ALA A 93 -9.48 12.26 -11.00
CA ALA A 93 -8.84 13.00 -12.10
C ALA A 93 -7.41 12.49 -12.35
N TYR A 94 -6.60 12.31 -11.29
CA TYR A 94 -5.25 11.76 -11.42
C TYR A 94 -5.24 10.40 -12.11
N PHE A 95 -6.17 9.50 -11.76
CA PHE A 95 -6.25 8.17 -12.39
C PHE A 95 -7.01 8.14 -13.72
N SER A 96 -7.55 9.28 -14.18
CA SER A 96 -8.40 9.41 -15.36
C SER A 96 -9.57 8.42 -15.40
N LYS A 97 -10.09 8.04 -14.22
CA LYS A 97 -11.22 7.11 -14.05
C LYS A 97 -11.82 7.23 -12.66
N GLU A 98 -12.98 6.62 -12.46
CA GLU A 98 -13.57 6.43 -11.14
C GLU A 98 -12.77 5.37 -10.33
N PHE A 99 -11.69 5.84 -9.69
CA PHE A 99 -10.81 5.00 -8.87
C PHE A 99 -11.34 4.84 -7.44
N VAL A 100 -11.91 5.91 -6.88
CA VAL A 100 -12.51 5.97 -5.55
C VAL A 100 -13.98 6.37 -5.66
N ASP A 101 -14.84 5.54 -5.09
CA ASP A 101 -16.28 5.80 -4.99
C ASP A 101 -16.62 6.58 -3.70
N VAL A 102 -15.94 6.23 -2.60
CA VAL A 102 -16.24 6.77 -1.27
C VAL A 102 -14.95 7.07 -0.52
N ILE A 103 -14.88 8.25 0.09
CA ILE A 103 -13.85 8.60 1.06
C ILE A 103 -14.42 8.48 2.47
N LYS A 104 -13.69 7.79 3.35
CA LYS A 104 -13.97 7.73 4.79
C LYS A 104 -12.79 8.30 5.56
N PHE A 105 -13.08 9.03 6.62
CA PHE A 105 -12.04 9.56 7.50
C PHE A 105 -11.92 8.74 8.77
N LYS A 106 -10.68 8.60 9.24
CA LYS A 106 -10.33 7.92 10.48
C LYS A 106 -9.45 8.85 11.31
N LYS A 107 -9.70 8.92 12.61
CA LYS A 107 -8.82 9.62 13.55
C LYS A 107 -7.50 8.88 13.69
N SER A 108 -6.37 9.60 13.61
CA SER A 108 -5.06 9.06 13.96
C SER A 108 -5.01 8.72 15.46
N LEU A 109 -4.41 7.57 15.77
CA LEU A 109 -4.21 7.12 17.16
C LEU A 109 -2.87 7.62 17.74
N GLN A 110 -2.00 8.20 16.93
CA GLN A 110 -0.71 8.71 17.38
C GLN A 110 -0.90 10.14 17.91
N MET A 111 -0.66 10.30 19.22
CA MET A 111 -0.54 11.60 19.91
C MET A 111 0.92 12.02 19.97
#